data_AF-A0A644Z8J9-F1
#
_entry.id   AF-A0A644Z8J9-F1
#
_cell.length_a   1.000
_cell.length_b   1.000
_cell.length_c   1.000
_cell.angle_alpha   90.00
_cell.angle_beta   90.00
_cell.angle_gamma   90.00
#
_symmetry.space_group_name_H-M   'P 1'
#
loop_
_entity.id
_entity.type
_entity.pdbx_description
1 polymer ?
#
loop_
_entity_poly.entity_id
_entity_poly.type
_entity_poly.pdbx_seq_one_letter_code
_entity_poly.pdbx_strand_id
1 'polypeptide(L)'
;MKNAAKFLAVVCLLLVLSGCQNGSSSTPNTSSNPNKPEELKVSDYFPLAENTKYVYQGEGNEYAFYDVYPDFTSENQVQLRIDNGGTILTMVIALSDGKLVQTYSSGETYNRENDLNKTGEEEVLLAEPIVKGTVWTLKDGSTRTITDTSTSVSTPSGNYDTVEVTTQGTNGTTIQYYAKDVGLVKIVFGSGESQISSTLGSIEKDVPLTQTVRFFYPNVDQDKIYYDEKEIDFYTNDITKDVLAKAYREVPNGAAKVFSENAGINNLFLNDDGSVSLDLSQAFLTEMNAGSGYESAILQCLANTFGYYYHTDKVILTIDGSPYSSGHFKFQKGEFLQADLSNAIQLAK
;
A
#
# COMPACT_ATOMS: atom_id res chain seq x y z
N MET A 1 41.54 -21.31 -11.00
CA MET A 1 41.22 -22.69 -11.42
C MET A 1 40.65 -23.42 -10.22
N LYS A 2 39.36 -23.79 -10.30
CA LYS A 2 38.72 -24.75 -9.39
C LYS A 2 39.49 -26.07 -9.47
N ASN A 3 39.60 -26.79 -8.36
CA ASN A 3 39.39 -28.24 -8.32
C ASN A 3 39.25 -28.70 -6.87
N ALA A 4 38.04 -29.14 -6.55
CA ALA A 4 37.73 -30.00 -5.43
C ALA A 4 38.19 -31.44 -5.75
N ALA A 5 38.50 -32.23 -4.72
CA ALA A 5 37.65 -33.37 -4.30
C ALA A 5 38.42 -34.42 -3.46
N LYS A 6 37.61 -35.13 -2.64
CA LYS A 6 37.79 -36.50 -2.07
C LYS A 6 38.57 -36.56 -0.75
N PHE A 7 38.20 -37.32 0.29
CA PHE A 7 37.10 -38.25 0.63
C PHE A 7 37.30 -38.62 2.12
N LEU A 8 36.25 -39.07 2.83
CA LEU A 8 36.20 -40.33 3.60
C LEU A 8 35.26 -40.22 4.82
N ALA A 9 34.22 -41.05 4.78
CA ALA A 9 33.26 -41.31 5.84
C ALA A 9 33.78 -42.41 6.79
N VAL A 10 33.49 -42.29 8.09
CA VAL A 10 33.37 -43.43 9.01
C VAL A 10 32.22 -43.16 10.00
N VAL A 11 31.25 -44.06 10.00
CA VAL A 11 30.18 -44.23 10.99
C VAL A 11 30.66 -45.28 12.00
N CYS A 12 30.40 -45.11 13.32
CA CYS A 12 29.89 -46.16 14.22
C CYS A 12 29.76 -45.72 15.70
N LEU A 13 28.50 -45.55 16.12
CA LEU A 13 27.79 -46.15 17.26
C LEU A 13 28.51 -46.50 18.60
N LEU A 14 28.02 -45.82 19.65
CA LEU A 14 27.68 -46.21 21.05
C LEU A 14 28.46 -47.32 21.78
N LEU A 15 28.89 -47.00 23.01
CA LEU A 15 28.63 -47.81 24.21
C LEU A 15 28.37 -46.93 25.45
N VAL A 16 27.40 -47.41 26.24
CA VAL A 16 26.81 -46.86 27.47
C VAL A 16 27.65 -47.24 28.68
N LEU A 17 27.75 -46.39 29.70
CA LEU A 17 27.77 -46.84 31.09
C LEU A 17 26.97 -45.89 31.99
N SER A 18 26.06 -46.51 32.73
CA SER A 18 25.09 -45.96 33.66
C SER A 18 25.73 -45.48 34.98
N GLY A 19 25.07 -44.50 35.60
CA GLY A 19 25.19 -44.20 37.03
C GLY A 19 23.88 -43.62 37.56
N CYS A 20 23.08 -44.45 38.24
CA CYS A 20 21.89 -44.02 38.99
C CYS A 20 22.30 -43.34 40.30
N GLN A 21 21.61 -42.27 40.73
CA GLN A 21 20.75 -42.35 41.92
C GLN A 21 19.98 -41.06 42.26
N ASN A 22 18.73 -41.32 42.65
CA ASN A 22 17.84 -40.63 43.59
C ASN A 22 17.12 -39.35 43.15
N GLY A 23 15.79 -39.55 43.06
CA GLY A 23 14.79 -38.54 42.78
C GLY A 23 14.74 -37.43 43.81
N SER A 24 14.57 -36.23 43.27
CA SER A 24 13.70 -35.21 43.81
C SER A 24 13.09 -34.52 42.60
N SER A 25 11.77 -34.62 42.46
CA SER A 25 10.99 -33.93 41.44
C SER A 25 11.15 -32.42 41.62
N SER A 26 12.03 -31.80 40.84
CA SER A 26 12.02 -30.36 40.63
C SER A 26 11.26 -30.06 39.35
N THR A 27 9.96 -29.88 39.49
CA THR A 27 9.14 -29.10 38.54
C THR A 27 9.83 -27.75 38.36
N PRO A 28 10.07 -27.24 37.14
CA PRO A 28 10.42 -25.85 36.96
C PRO A 28 9.20 -25.03 37.39
N ASN A 29 9.25 -24.47 38.59
CA ASN A 29 8.32 -23.42 38.99
C ASN A 29 8.62 -22.20 38.10
N THR A 30 7.88 -22.06 37.00
CA THR A 30 7.71 -20.77 36.34
C THR A 30 6.82 -19.94 37.26
N SER A 31 7.42 -19.31 38.27
CA SER A 31 6.75 -18.29 39.07
C SER A 31 6.53 -17.07 38.18
N SER A 32 5.41 -17.03 37.45
CA SER A 32 4.90 -15.79 36.89
C SER A 32 4.51 -14.91 38.07
N ASN A 33 5.35 -13.93 38.39
CA ASN A 33 5.05 -12.91 39.38
C ASN A 33 3.89 -12.04 38.82
N PRO A 34 2.68 -12.05 39.40
CA PRO A 34 1.51 -11.37 38.81
C PRO A 34 1.58 -9.84 38.86
N ASN A 35 2.66 -9.28 39.41
CA ASN A 35 2.82 -7.85 39.72
C ASN A 35 3.95 -7.15 38.94
N LYS A 36 4.54 -7.76 37.91
CA LYS A 36 5.40 -6.98 36.99
C LYS A 36 4.44 -6.20 36.06
N PRO A 37 4.49 -4.85 36.01
CA PRO A 37 3.76 -4.10 35.00
C PRO A 37 4.06 -4.69 33.63
N GLU A 38 3.02 -4.93 32.83
CA GLU A 38 3.20 -5.40 31.47
C GLU A 38 4.08 -4.39 30.72
N GLU A 39 5.15 -4.90 30.12
CA GLU A 39 6.14 -4.07 29.44
C GLU A 39 5.55 -3.63 28.10
N LEU A 40 5.31 -2.33 27.96
CA LEU A 40 4.74 -1.72 26.75
C LEU A 40 5.64 -2.01 25.55
N LYS A 41 5.05 -2.50 24.45
CA LYS A 41 5.76 -2.81 23.21
C LYS A 41 5.36 -1.85 22.11
N VAL A 42 6.24 -1.65 21.14
CA VAL A 42 5.90 -0.85 19.95
C VAL A 42 4.71 -1.45 19.19
N SER A 43 4.61 -2.78 19.13
CA SER A 43 3.48 -3.48 18.49
C SER A 43 2.12 -3.12 19.07
N ASP A 44 2.07 -2.73 20.34
CA ASP A 44 0.81 -2.31 21.00
C ASP A 44 0.25 -1.02 20.38
N TYR A 45 1.07 -0.24 19.69
CA TYR A 45 0.72 1.07 19.11
C TYR A 45 0.67 1.02 17.58
N PHE A 46 0.63 -0.17 16.99
CA PHE A 46 0.58 -0.35 15.54
C PHE A 46 -0.35 -1.51 15.17
N PRO A 47 -1.67 -1.32 15.28
CA PRO A 47 -2.62 -2.32 14.82
C PRO A 47 -2.58 -2.41 13.29
N LEU A 48 -2.37 -3.62 12.76
CA LEU A 48 -2.53 -3.93 11.33
C LEU A 48 -4.01 -4.13 11.01
N ALA A 49 -4.82 -3.07 11.20
CA ALA A 49 -6.24 -3.11 10.90
C ALA A 49 -6.46 -3.13 9.38
N GLU A 50 -7.25 -4.08 8.90
CA GLU A 50 -7.68 -4.16 7.50
C GLU A 50 -9.07 -3.53 7.33
N ASN A 51 -9.42 -3.12 6.11
CA ASN A 51 -10.75 -2.63 5.74
C ASN A 51 -11.28 -1.54 6.69
N THR A 52 -10.38 -0.63 7.08
CA THR A 52 -10.68 0.38 8.09
C THR A 52 -10.34 1.75 7.53
N LYS A 53 -11.22 2.72 7.73
CA LYS A 53 -10.97 4.12 7.43
C LYS A 53 -10.76 4.89 8.72
N TYR A 54 -9.65 5.61 8.81
CA TYR A 54 -9.41 6.58 9.88
C TYR A 54 -9.62 7.98 9.33
N VAL A 55 -10.43 8.79 10.01
CA VAL A 55 -10.71 10.18 9.61
C VAL A 55 -10.07 11.12 10.61
N TYR A 56 -9.16 11.97 10.18
CA TYR A 56 -8.49 12.96 11.04
C TYR A 56 -9.00 14.37 10.75
N GLN A 57 -9.50 15.04 11.78
CA GLN A 57 -9.92 16.43 11.70
C GLN A 57 -8.72 17.36 11.79
N GLY A 58 -8.63 18.30 10.86
CA GLY A 58 -7.56 19.29 10.78
C GLY A 58 -7.93 20.64 11.41
N GLU A 59 -6.96 21.25 12.09
CA GLU A 59 -7.01 22.65 12.55
C GLU A 59 -5.73 23.38 12.14
N GLY A 60 -5.85 24.68 11.83
CA GLY A 60 -4.73 25.57 11.51
C GLY A 60 -4.43 25.72 10.01
N ASN A 61 -4.66 24.71 9.17
CA ASN A 61 -4.63 24.81 7.71
C ASN A 61 -5.55 23.79 7.03
N GLU A 62 -5.78 23.95 5.72
CA GLU A 62 -6.66 23.11 4.91
C GLU A 62 -6.13 21.69 4.67
N TYR A 63 -4.82 21.46 4.80
CA TYR A 63 -4.16 20.16 4.57
C TYR A 63 -3.97 19.33 5.84
N ALA A 64 -4.44 19.84 6.99
CA ALA A 64 -4.36 19.16 8.28
C ALA A 64 -5.44 18.08 8.44
N PHE A 65 -6.51 18.14 7.64
CA PHE A 65 -7.46 17.05 7.53
C PHE A 65 -6.90 15.96 6.64
N TYR A 66 -7.10 14.69 7.00
CA TYR A 66 -6.82 13.59 6.10
C TYR A 66 -7.58 12.32 6.48
N ASP A 67 -7.89 11.52 5.46
CA ASP A 67 -8.37 10.16 5.59
C ASP A 67 -7.21 9.17 5.42
N VAL A 68 -7.24 8.05 6.14
CA VAL A 68 -6.24 6.98 6.03
C VAL A 68 -6.92 5.65 5.75
N TYR A 69 -6.43 4.94 4.73
CA TYR A 69 -6.85 3.59 4.36
C TYR A 69 -5.65 2.64 4.31
N PRO A 70 -5.74 1.42 4.87
CA PRO A 70 -4.76 0.35 4.69
C PRO A 70 -4.99 -0.32 3.34
N ASP A 71 -4.16 0.02 2.34
CA ASP A 71 -4.26 -0.55 1.00
C ASP A 71 -3.77 -2.00 0.98
N PHE A 72 -2.60 -2.26 1.57
CA PHE A 72 -1.96 -3.57 1.60
C PHE A 72 -1.35 -3.83 2.98
N THR A 73 -1.41 -5.08 3.43
CA THR A 73 -0.80 -5.55 4.68
C THR A 73 0.04 -6.79 4.41
N SER A 74 1.01 -7.02 5.28
CA SER A 74 1.70 -8.30 5.43
C SER A 74 1.78 -8.65 6.92
N GLU A 75 2.54 -9.67 7.30
CA GLU A 75 2.67 -10.11 8.69
C GLU A 75 3.11 -8.98 9.65
N ASN A 76 3.98 -8.08 9.18
CA ASN A 76 4.57 -7.03 10.00
C ASN A 76 4.61 -5.64 9.31
N GLN A 77 3.93 -5.47 8.19
CA GLN A 77 3.90 -4.21 7.45
C GLN A 77 2.49 -3.79 7.07
N VAL A 78 2.27 -2.49 6.93
CA VAL A 78 1.09 -1.92 6.28
C VAL A 78 1.52 -0.83 5.31
N GLN A 79 0.88 -0.79 4.16
CA GLN A 79 0.85 0.33 3.26
C GLN A 79 -0.42 1.14 3.50
N LEU A 80 -0.25 2.38 3.89
CA LEU A 80 -1.31 3.35 4.11
C LEU A 80 -1.42 4.28 2.89
N ARG A 81 -2.63 4.45 2.39
CA ARG A 81 -3.05 5.58 1.58
C ARG A 81 -3.52 6.68 2.51
N ILE A 82 -2.93 7.87 2.42
CA ILE A 82 -3.30 9.07 3.18
C ILE A 82 -3.77 10.13 2.19
N ASP A 83 -5.03 10.54 2.28
CA ASP A 83 -5.66 11.52 1.40
C ASP A 83 -6.04 12.76 2.21
N ASN A 84 -5.43 13.91 1.90
CA ASN A 84 -5.71 15.18 2.56
C ASN A 84 -6.62 16.12 1.76
N GLY A 85 -7.24 15.60 0.69
CA GLY A 85 -8.08 16.37 -0.25
C GLY A 85 -7.30 17.21 -1.27
N GLY A 86 -5.99 17.42 -1.06
CA GLY A 86 -5.09 18.08 -2.02
C GLY A 86 -4.20 17.11 -2.78
N THR A 87 -3.73 16.06 -2.11
CA THR A 87 -2.89 15.01 -2.69
C THR A 87 -3.11 13.68 -1.95
N ILE A 88 -2.65 12.60 -2.58
CA ILE A 88 -2.60 11.27 -1.99
C ILE A 88 -1.13 10.90 -1.72
N LEU A 89 -0.87 10.44 -0.50
CA LEU A 89 0.41 9.92 -0.06
C LEU A 89 0.30 8.40 0.18
N THR A 90 1.27 7.66 -0.34
CA THR A 90 1.50 6.26 0.02
C THR A 90 2.61 6.23 1.07
N MET A 91 2.36 5.54 2.18
CA MET A 91 3.32 5.35 3.27
C MET A 91 3.38 3.87 3.65
N VAL A 92 4.56 3.26 3.64
CA VAL A 92 4.75 1.89 4.15
C VAL A 92 5.41 1.95 5.51
N ILE A 93 4.77 1.30 6.49
CA ILE A 93 5.27 1.20 7.85
C ILE A 93 5.52 -0.28 8.18
N ALA A 94 6.68 -0.58 8.77
CA ALA A 94 7.11 -1.90 9.17
C ALA A 94 7.43 -1.96 10.67
N LEU A 95 7.06 -3.07 11.30
CA LEU A 95 7.52 -3.44 12.63
C LEU A 95 8.80 -4.28 12.50
N SER A 96 9.93 -3.79 13.03
CA SER A 96 11.20 -4.52 13.06
C SER A 96 12.04 -4.12 14.27
N ASP A 97 12.66 -5.10 14.94
CA ASP A 97 13.64 -4.88 16.00
C ASP A 97 13.19 -3.92 17.12
N GLY A 98 11.94 -4.05 17.57
CA GLY A 98 11.37 -3.17 18.60
C GLY A 98 11.16 -1.73 18.12
N LYS A 99 11.01 -1.51 16.81
CA LYS A 99 10.78 -0.20 16.20
C LYS A 99 9.63 -0.24 15.22
N LEU A 100 8.96 0.89 15.11
CA LEU A 100 8.02 1.20 14.06
C LEU A 100 8.74 2.11 13.06
N VAL A 101 8.89 1.65 11.83
CA VAL A 101 9.72 2.31 10.82
C VAL A 101 8.89 2.58 9.58
N GLN A 102 8.81 3.85 9.16
CA GLN A 102 8.42 4.17 7.79
C GLN A 102 9.55 3.69 6.88
N THR A 103 9.28 2.73 6.01
CA THR A 103 10.28 2.18 5.07
C THR A 103 10.18 2.81 3.68
N TYR A 104 8.98 3.30 3.32
CA TYR A 104 8.70 3.96 2.05
C TYR A 104 7.69 5.10 2.24
N SER A 105 7.87 6.19 1.50
CA SER A 105 6.90 7.28 1.42
C SER A 105 6.97 7.96 0.05
N SER A 106 5.82 8.20 -0.58
CA SER A 106 5.73 8.88 -1.87
C SER A 106 4.41 9.61 -2.05
N GLY A 107 4.49 10.92 -2.31
CA GLY A 107 3.34 11.78 -2.59
C GLY A 107 2.88 11.68 -4.06
N GLU A 108 1.71 12.26 -4.34
CA GLU A 108 1.07 12.24 -5.67
C GLU A 108 0.80 10.82 -6.20
N THR A 109 0.50 9.89 -5.30
CA THR A 109 0.27 8.47 -5.57
C THR A 109 -1.22 8.15 -5.72
N TYR A 110 -1.80 8.59 -6.83
CA TYR A 110 -3.25 8.49 -7.08
C TYR A 110 -3.72 7.08 -7.47
N ASN A 111 -2.85 6.31 -8.13
CA ASN A 111 -3.08 4.91 -8.44
C ASN A 111 -2.87 4.00 -7.22
N ARG A 112 -3.39 2.77 -7.27
CA ARG A 112 -3.21 1.77 -6.21
C ARG A 112 -2.27 0.65 -6.64
N GLU A 113 -1.04 0.66 -6.12
CA GLU A 113 -0.02 -0.39 -6.31
C GLU A 113 0.45 -0.95 -4.97
N ASN A 114 0.96 -2.18 -4.98
CA ASN A 114 1.55 -2.79 -3.79
C ASN A 114 3.04 -2.42 -3.70
N ASP A 115 3.33 -1.49 -2.80
CA ASP A 115 4.63 -0.90 -2.53
C ASP A 115 5.28 -1.46 -1.25
N LEU A 116 4.73 -2.52 -0.64
CA LEU A 116 5.25 -3.08 0.62
C LEU A 116 6.76 -3.43 0.57
N ASN A 117 7.27 -3.76 -0.62
CA ASN A 117 8.68 -4.09 -0.86
C ASN A 117 9.54 -2.89 -1.31
N LYS A 118 8.94 -1.71 -1.52
CA LYS A 118 9.69 -0.49 -1.87
C LYS A 118 10.36 0.08 -0.63
N THR A 119 11.44 0.84 -0.87
CA THR A 119 12.17 1.56 0.16
C THR A 119 12.48 2.97 -0.30
N GLY A 120 12.52 3.92 0.63
CA GLY A 120 12.76 5.34 0.36
C GLY A 120 12.20 6.20 1.49
N GLU A 121 12.80 7.36 1.79
CA GLU A 121 12.32 8.22 2.89
C GLU A 121 12.21 7.49 4.26
N GLU A 122 13.20 6.64 4.57
CA GLU A 122 13.17 5.83 5.80
C GLU A 122 13.23 6.68 7.07
N GLU A 123 12.35 6.38 8.03
CA GLU A 123 12.25 7.10 9.30
C GLU A 123 11.73 6.22 10.45
N VAL A 124 12.34 6.32 11.64
CA VAL A 124 11.86 5.62 12.85
C VAL A 124 10.78 6.46 13.54
N LEU A 125 9.54 5.97 13.54
CA LEU A 125 8.35 6.64 14.10
C LEU A 125 8.23 6.46 15.62
N LEU A 126 8.48 5.25 16.11
CA LEU A 126 8.43 4.87 17.52
C LEU A 126 9.47 3.79 17.82
N ALA A 127 10.10 3.80 18.98
CA ALA A 127 11.16 2.85 19.35
C ALA A 127 11.05 2.39 20.81
N GLU A 128 11.34 1.12 21.04
CA GLU A 128 11.53 0.55 22.37
C GLU A 128 12.85 1.03 23.01
N PRO A 129 12.92 1.11 24.35
CA PRO A 129 11.83 0.85 25.30
C PRO A 129 10.78 1.98 25.33
N ILE A 130 9.49 1.64 25.48
CA ILE A 130 8.40 2.62 25.62
C ILE A 130 8.40 3.19 27.04
N VAL A 131 9.37 4.04 27.33
CA VAL A 131 9.53 4.74 28.61
C VAL A 131 9.90 6.20 28.34
N LYS A 132 9.46 7.09 29.24
CA LYS A 132 9.81 8.51 29.18
C LYS A 132 11.33 8.70 29.17
N GLY A 133 11.82 9.48 28.21
CA GLY A 133 13.24 9.76 28.00
C GLY A 133 13.95 8.83 27.01
N THR A 134 13.26 7.86 26.40
CA THR A 134 13.81 7.13 25.24
C THR A 134 13.97 8.09 24.06
N VAL A 135 15.17 8.08 23.45
CA VAL A 135 15.57 9.05 22.41
C VAL A 135 16.22 8.33 21.23
N TRP A 136 15.95 8.81 20.02
CA TRP A 136 16.69 8.45 18.82
C TRP A 136 16.85 9.65 17.88
N THR A 137 17.86 9.56 17.01
CA THR A 137 18.18 10.60 16.03
C THR A 137 17.66 10.17 14.66
N LEU A 138 16.95 11.09 13.98
CA LEU A 138 16.47 10.90 12.63
C LEU A 138 17.58 11.19 11.61
N LYS A 139 17.38 10.79 10.35
CA LYS A 139 18.37 10.94 9.28
C LYS A 139 18.75 12.40 9.00
N ASP A 140 17.83 13.32 9.23
CA ASP A 140 18.05 14.77 9.11
C ASP A 140 18.80 15.40 10.30
N GLY A 141 19.14 14.59 11.31
CA GLY A 141 19.83 15.00 12.53
C GLY A 141 18.90 15.51 13.64
N SER A 142 17.59 15.62 13.39
CA SER A 142 16.63 15.97 14.42
C SER A 142 16.52 14.87 15.47
N THR A 143 16.10 15.25 16.68
CA THR A 143 15.99 14.34 17.82
C THR A 143 14.52 14.08 18.11
N ARG A 144 14.14 12.80 18.19
CA ARG A 144 12.82 12.33 18.59
C ARG A 144 12.90 11.66 19.96
N THR A 145 11.96 12.00 20.84
CA THR A 145 11.96 11.59 22.26
C THR A 145 10.56 11.13 22.68
N ILE A 146 10.46 10.03 23.44
CA ILE A 146 9.25 9.72 24.20
C ILE A 146 9.20 10.66 25.40
N THR A 147 8.34 11.67 25.35
CA THR A 147 8.23 12.71 26.39
C THR A 147 7.23 12.35 27.49
N ASP A 148 6.29 11.45 27.21
CA ASP A 148 5.41 10.83 28.20
C ASP A 148 4.87 9.48 27.70
N THR A 149 4.35 8.65 28.62
CA THR A 149 3.76 7.33 28.31
C THR A 149 2.34 7.19 28.85
N SER A 150 1.77 8.27 29.39
CA SER A 150 0.47 8.27 30.06
C SER A 150 -0.31 9.58 29.83
N THR A 151 -0.03 10.28 28.73
CA THR A 151 -0.75 11.53 28.42
C THR A 151 -2.17 11.19 27.98
N SER A 152 -3.16 11.72 28.70
CA SER A 152 -4.56 11.59 28.32
C SER A 152 -4.91 12.58 27.21
N VAL A 153 -5.35 12.07 26.06
CA VAL A 153 -5.72 12.85 24.87
C VAL A 153 -7.20 12.64 24.58
N SER A 154 -7.95 13.74 24.54
CA SER A 154 -9.34 13.74 24.10
C SER A 154 -9.43 13.99 22.60
N THR A 155 -10.19 13.16 21.91
CA THR A 155 -10.48 13.25 20.48
C THR A 155 -11.98 13.05 20.24
N PRO A 156 -12.53 13.44 19.07
CA PRO A 156 -13.92 13.12 18.74
C PRO A 156 -14.22 11.60 18.72
N SER A 157 -13.22 10.76 18.42
CA SER A 157 -13.37 9.30 18.41
C SER A 157 -13.31 8.66 19.81
N GLY A 158 -12.84 9.39 20.82
CA GLY A 158 -12.73 8.91 22.19
C GLY A 158 -11.60 9.58 22.99
N ASN A 159 -11.48 9.17 24.25
CA ASN A 159 -10.37 9.56 25.12
C ASN A 159 -9.36 8.41 25.20
N TYR A 160 -8.09 8.74 25.06
CA TYR A 160 -7.00 7.76 25.00
C TYR A 160 -5.89 8.11 25.99
N ASP A 161 -5.34 7.09 26.66
CA ASP A 161 -4.03 7.20 27.29
C ASP A 161 -2.96 6.91 26.22
N THR A 162 -1.99 7.80 26.10
CA THR A 162 -1.08 7.82 24.95
C THR A 162 0.39 7.88 25.33
N VAL A 163 1.21 7.35 24.42
CA VAL A 163 2.64 7.65 24.33
C VAL A 163 2.80 8.95 23.56
N GLU A 164 3.37 9.95 24.21
CA GLU A 164 3.69 11.24 23.63
C GLU A 164 5.12 11.22 23.10
N VAL A 165 5.27 11.53 21.82
CA VAL A 165 6.55 11.53 21.11
C VAL A 165 6.80 12.92 20.54
N THR A 166 7.87 13.56 20.97
CA THR A 166 8.24 14.91 20.53
C THR A 166 9.47 14.86 19.63
N THR A 167 9.38 15.50 18.47
CA THR A 167 10.51 15.77 17.57
C THR A 167 10.80 17.27 17.58
N GLN A 168 12.03 17.64 17.96
CA GLN A 168 12.51 19.01 17.80
C GLN A 168 13.24 19.14 16.46
N GLY A 169 12.58 19.80 15.51
CA GLY A 169 13.16 20.14 14.21
C GLY A 169 13.74 21.55 14.16
N THR A 170 14.40 21.87 13.06
CA THR A 170 14.95 23.22 12.82
C THR A 170 13.88 24.28 12.64
N ASN A 171 12.71 23.91 12.10
CA ASN A 171 11.64 24.82 11.71
C ASN A 171 10.42 24.80 12.66
N GLY A 172 10.46 23.96 13.69
CA GLY A 172 9.32 23.78 14.58
C GLY A 172 9.42 22.50 15.42
N THR A 173 8.42 22.30 16.25
CA THR A 173 8.28 21.09 17.09
C THR A 173 7.07 20.31 16.63
N THR A 174 7.24 19.01 16.45
CA THR A 174 6.15 18.07 16.18
C THR A 174 5.92 17.20 17.41
N ILE A 175 4.68 17.06 17.83
CA ILE A 175 4.27 16.15 18.91
C ILE A 175 3.25 15.16 18.33
N GLN A 176 3.51 13.88 18.49
CA GLN A 176 2.65 12.78 18.07
C GLN A 176 2.19 12.01 19.30
N TYR A 177 0.92 11.61 19.30
CA TYR A 177 0.30 10.86 20.38
C TYR A 177 -0.17 9.51 19.84
N TYR A 178 0.36 8.43 20.40
CA TYR A 178 0.03 7.06 20.00
C TYR A 178 -0.77 6.37 21.11
N ALA A 179 -1.94 5.85 20.78
CA ALA A 179 -2.79 5.09 21.70
C ALA A 179 -2.66 3.58 21.43
N LYS A 180 -2.71 2.79 22.51
CA LYS A 180 -2.68 1.33 22.43
C LYS A 180 -3.88 0.82 21.62
N ASP A 181 -3.64 -0.19 20.78
CA ASP A 181 -4.59 -0.85 19.87
C ASP A 181 -5.24 0.07 18.81
N VAL A 182 -4.80 1.33 18.70
CA VAL A 182 -5.34 2.32 17.76
C VAL A 182 -4.25 2.90 16.87
N GLY A 183 -3.08 3.19 17.42
CA GLY A 183 -1.99 3.86 16.72
C GLY A 183 -2.02 5.38 16.91
N LEU A 184 -1.66 6.14 15.88
CA LEU A 184 -1.63 7.60 15.96
C LEU A 184 -3.05 8.15 16.19
N VAL A 185 -3.25 8.96 17.22
CA VAL A 185 -4.56 9.58 17.51
C VAL A 185 -4.53 11.09 17.38
N LYS A 186 -3.34 11.70 17.46
CA LYS A 186 -3.17 13.14 17.29
C LYS A 186 -1.74 13.48 16.88
N ILE A 187 -1.61 14.47 16.02
CA ILE A 187 -0.35 15.15 15.70
C ILE A 187 -0.53 16.66 15.86
N VAL A 188 0.48 17.32 16.42
CA VAL A 188 0.54 18.77 16.58
C VAL A 188 1.88 19.25 16.05
N PHE A 189 1.88 20.18 15.11
CA PHE A 189 3.05 20.90 14.67
C PHE A 189 2.96 22.36 15.13
N GLY A 190 3.99 22.82 15.83
CA GLY A 190 4.12 24.20 16.29
C GLY A 190 5.34 24.89 15.68
N SER A 191 5.15 26.11 15.17
CA SER A 191 6.23 26.99 14.72
C SER A 191 5.91 28.45 15.05
N GLY A 192 6.71 29.06 15.93
CA GLY A 192 6.42 30.38 16.49
C GLY A 192 5.08 30.40 17.24
N GLU A 193 4.18 31.30 16.85
CA GLU A 193 2.81 31.39 17.40
C GLU A 193 1.80 30.53 16.64
N SER A 194 2.19 29.92 15.52
CA SER A 194 1.30 29.10 14.70
C SER A 194 1.29 27.65 15.17
N GLN A 195 0.10 27.06 15.21
CA GLN A 195 -0.10 25.66 15.51
C GLN A 195 -1.03 25.03 14.47
N ILE A 196 -0.63 23.88 13.96
CA ILE A 196 -1.40 23.03 13.07
C ILE A 196 -1.57 21.70 13.75
N SER A 197 -2.75 21.10 13.68
CA SER A 197 -2.97 19.77 14.27
C SER A 197 -3.97 18.93 13.51
N SER A 198 -3.78 17.63 13.61
CA SER A 198 -4.71 16.62 13.10
C SER A 198 -5.10 15.70 14.24
N THR A 199 -6.40 15.53 14.47
CA THR A 199 -6.96 14.78 15.61
C THR A 199 -7.93 13.72 15.12
N LEU A 200 -7.81 12.48 15.60
CA LEU A 200 -8.61 11.35 15.14
C LEU A 200 -10.11 11.56 15.44
N GLY A 201 -10.88 11.78 14.37
CA GLY A 201 -12.31 12.05 14.40
C GLY A 201 -13.16 10.78 14.48
N SER A 202 -12.87 9.79 13.64
CA SER A 202 -13.58 8.51 13.62
C SER A 202 -12.68 7.36 13.14
N ILE A 203 -13.07 6.13 13.52
CA ILE A 203 -12.54 4.88 12.97
C ILE A 203 -13.75 4.12 12.43
N GLU A 204 -13.80 3.91 11.13
CA GLU A 204 -14.89 3.22 10.45
C GLU A 204 -14.38 1.84 10.00
N LYS A 205 -14.98 0.78 10.53
CA LYS A 205 -14.56 -0.61 10.26
C LYS A 205 -15.39 -1.22 9.15
N ASP A 206 -14.80 -2.22 8.48
CA ASP A 206 -15.40 -2.97 7.39
C ASP A 206 -15.80 -2.08 6.20
N VAL A 207 -15.00 -1.03 5.94
CA VAL A 207 -15.21 -0.06 4.86
C VAL A 207 -14.11 -0.22 3.80
N PRO A 208 -14.47 -0.38 2.51
CA PRO A 208 -13.49 -0.38 1.42
C PRO A 208 -13.02 1.04 1.09
N LEU A 209 -11.91 1.14 0.37
CA LEU A 209 -11.63 2.33 -0.41
C LEU A 209 -12.47 2.32 -1.69
N THR A 210 -13.37 3.27 -1.86
CA THR A 210 -14.11 3.45 -3.12
C THR A 210 -13.38 4.45 -4.02
N GLN A 211 -13.03 4.04 -5.24
CA GLN A 211 -12.45 4.91 -6.27
C GLN A 211 -13.34 4.98 -7.50
N THR A 212 -13.48 6.17 -8.08
CA THR A 212 -14.09 6.31 -9.41
C THR A 212 -13.07 5.99 -10.49
N VAL A 213 -13.30 4.94 -11.26
CA VAL A 213 -12.44 4.52 -12.37
C VAL A 213 -13.16 4.70 -13.70
N ARG A 214 -12.47 5.34 -14.66
CA ARG A 214 -12.97 5.58 -16.00
C ARG A 214 -12.51 4.48 -16.97
N PHE A 215 -13.45 3.73 -17.52
CA PHE A 215 -13.21 2.69 -18.51
C PHE A 215 -13.66 3.16 -19.89
N PHE A 216 -12.86 2.89 -20.92
CA PHE A 216 -13.14 3.30 -22.30
C PHE A 216 -13.59 2.11 -23.12
N TYR A 217 -14.57 2.30 -24.00
CA TYR A 217 -15.13 1.23 -24.82
C TYR A 217 -15.31 1.67 -26.27
N PRO A 218 -15.04 0.79 -27.24
CA PRO A 218 -15.33 1.09 -28.63
C PRO A 218 -16.85 1.05 -28.90
N ASN A 219 -17.32 1.88 -29.82
CA ASN A 219 -18.63 1.75 -30.43
C ASN A 219 -18.48 1.25 -31.87
N VAL A 220 -19.04 0.08 -32.14
CA VAL A 220 -18.93 -0.61 -33.44
C VAL A 220 -19.70 0.09 -34.57
N ASP A 221 -20.65 0.97 -34.26
CA ASP A 221 -21.55 1.57 -35.25
C ASP A 221 -21.15 3.00 -35.67
N GLN A 222 -20.42 3.72 -34.82
CA GLN A 222 -20.18 5.16 -34.97
C GLN A 222 -18.69 5.56 -35.06
N ASP A 223 -17.77 4.59 -35.04
CA ASP A 223 -16.31 4.86 -35.01
C ASP A 223 -15.93 5.86 -33.91
N LYS A 224 -16.52 5.66 -32.72
CA LYS A 224 -16.36 6.51 -31.54
C LYS A 224 -15.84 5.69 -30.37
N ILE A 225 -15.14 6.37 -29.47
CA ILE A 225 -14.77 5.82 -28.16
C ILE A 225 -15.69 6.45 -27.12
N TYR A 226 -16.34 5.57 -26.37
CA TYR A 226 -17.12 5.96 -25.21
C TYR A 226 -16.33 5.76 -23.93
N TYR A 227 -16.72 6.46 -22.87
CA TYR A 227 -16.28 6.13 -21.52
C TYR A 227 -17.44 6.03 -20.55
N ASP A 228 -17.24 5.19 -19.55
CA ASP A 228 -18.12 5.03 -18.39
C ASP A 228 -17.28 5.12 -17.12
N GLU A 229 -17.84 5.75 -16.09
CA GLU A 229 -17.20 5.93 -14.79
C GLU A 229 -17.89 5.04 -13.78
N LYS A 230 -17.09 4.18 -13.14
CA LYS A 230 -17.57 3.18 -12.20
C LYS A 230 -16.97 3.44 -10.83
N GLU A 231 -17.80 3.37 -9.80
CA GLU A 231 -17.32 3.28 -8.42
C GLU A 231 -16.83 1.85 -8.19
N ILE A 232 -15.55 1.73 -7.86
CA ILE A 232 -14.86 0.47 -7.62
C ILE A 232 -14.41 0.44 -6.16
N ASP A 233 -14.87 -0.58 -5.44
CA ASP A 233 -14.45 -0.83 -4.08
C ASP A 233 -13.18 -1.68 -4.07
N PHE A 234 -12.21 -1.24 -3.28
CA PHE A 234 -10.98 -1.96 -2.96
C PHE A 234 -10.94 -2.24 -1.46
N TYR A 235 -10.99 -3.52 -1.10
CA TYR A 235 -10.66 -3.99 0.24
C TYR A 235 -9.14 -4.10 0.39
N THR A 236 -8.67 -4.09 1.64
CA THR A 236 -7.25 -4.30 1.94
C THR A 236 -6.77 -5.60 1.29
N ASN A 237 -5.59 -5.55 0.67
CA ASN A 237 -4.99 -6.64 -0.10
C ASN A 237 -5.67 -7.04 -1.41
N ASP A 238 -6.75 -6.37 -1.83
CA ASP A 238 -7.29 -6.60 -3.16
C ASP A 238 -6.21 -6.33 -4.22
N ILE A 239 -6.11 -7.21 -5.21
CA ILE A 239 -5.11 -7.10 -6.27
C ILE A 239 -5.67 -6.17 -7.34
N THR A 240 -5.12 -4.96 -7.47
CA THR A 240 -5.64 -3.88 -8.33
C THR A 240 -5.94 -4.35 -9.75
N LYS A 241 -5.00 -5.04 -10.40
CA LYS A 241 -5.16 -5.54 -11.78
C LYS A 241 -6.36 -6.51 -11.92
N ASP A 242 -6.65 -7.31 -10.91
CA ASP A 242 -7.72 -8.30 -10.95
C ASP A 242 -9.08 -7.62 -10.77
N VAL A 243 -9.17 -6.66 -9.85
CA VAL A 243 -10.36 -5.83 -9.63
C VAL A 243 -10.68 -5.01 -10.88
N LEU A 244 -9.68 -4.34 -11.46
CA LEU A 244 -9.86 -3.57 -12.69
C LEU A 244 -10.25 -4.45 -13.87
N ALA A 245 -9.60 -5.61 -14.07
CA ALA A 245 -9.97 -6.54 -15.13
C ALA A 245 -11.43 -7.03 -14.98
N LYS A 246 -11.85 -7.35 -13.75
CA LYS A 246 -13.24 -7.74 -13.46
C LYS A 246 -14.21 -6.62 -13.81
N ALA A 247 -13.96 -5.40 -13.34
CA ALA A 247 -14.80 -4.24 -13.61
C ALA A 247 -14.87 -3.90 -15.11
N TYR A 248 -13.78 -4.08 -15.85
CA TYR A 248 -13.73 -3.76 -17.28
C TYR A 248 -14.50 -4.77 -18.16
N ARG A 249 -14.77 -5.98 -17.66
CA ARG A 249 -15.61 -6.96 -18.36
C ARG A 249 -17.09 -6.59 -18.37
N GLU A 250 -17.53 -5.75 -17.43
CA GLU A 250 -18.91 -5.29 -17.36
C GLU A 250 -19.12 -4.18 -18.40
N VAL A 251 -19.64 -4.54 -19.57
CA VAL A 251 -19.79 -3.60 -20.68
C VAL A 251 -21.10 -2.80 -20.53
N PRO A 252 -21.07 -1.46 -20.55
CA PRO A 252 -22.29 -0.66 -20.52
C PRO A 252 -23.12 -0.84 -21.80
N ASN A 253 -24.43 -0.61 -21.71
CA ASN A 253 -25.32 -0.72 -22.87
C ASN A 253 -24.89 0.23 -24.01
N GLY A 254 -24.84 -0.29 -25.23
CA GLY A 254 -24.43 0.50 -26.41
C GLY A 254 -22.91 0.61 -26.63
N ALA A 255 -22.11 -0.01 -25.76
CA ALA A 255 -20.68 -0.18 -25.94
C ALA A 255 -20.33 -1.62 -26.35
N ALA A 256 -19.12 -1.79 -26.89
CA ALA A 256 -18.61 -3.11 -27.26
C ALA A 256 -17.46 -3.56 -26.34
N LYS A 257 -17.25 -4.87 -26.27
CA LYS A 257 -16.36 -5.53 -25.31
C LYS A 257 -14.89 -5.28 -25.64
N VAL A 258 -14.10 -4.93 -24.61
CA VAL A 258 -12.63 -4.81 -24.67
C VAL A 258 -11.97 -6.04 -24.06
N PHE A 259 -12.32 -6.39 -22.82
CA PHE A 259 -11.84 -7.60 -22.14
C PHE A 259 -12.80 -8.76 -22.36
N SER A 260 -12.31 -9.90 -22.88
CA SER A 260 -13.08 -11.15 -22.92
C SER A 260 -13.30 -11.74 -21.52
N GLU A 261 -14.04 -12.85 -21.43
CA GLU A 261 -14.28 -13.50 -20.14
C GLU A 261 -12.97 -14.04 -19.53
N ASN A 262 -12.10 -14.63 -20.36
CA ASN A 262 -10.85 -15.24 -19.91
C ASN A 262 -9.64 -14.30 -20.02
N ALA A 263 -9.76 -13.15 -20.71
CA ALA A 263 -8.70 -12.15 -20.73
C ALA A 263 -8.43 -11.64 -19.31
N GLY A 264 -7.19 -11.78 -18.86
CA GLY A 264 -6.69 -11.27 -17.59
C GLY A 264 -5.57 -10.27 -17.78
N ILE A 265 -5.24 -9.57 -16.69
CA ILE A 265 -4.07 -8.71 -16.60
C ILE A 265 -3.02 -9.46 -15.79
N ASN A 266 -1.95 -9.87 -16.44
CA ASN A 266 -0.84 -10.56 -15.80
C ASN A 266 -0.01 -9.60 -14.95
N ASN A 267 0.25 -8.39 -15.46
CA ASN A 267 1.00 -7.36 -14.77
C ASN A 267 0.49 -5.96 -15.13
N LEU A 268 0.50 -5.05 -14.15
CA LEU A 268 0.05 -3.68 -14.28
C LEU A 268 0.80 -2.80 -13.28
N PHE A 269 1.65 -1.91 -13.78
CA PHE A 269 2.40 -0.99 -12.93
C PHE A 269 2.91 0.23 -13.71
N LEU A 270 3.15 1.32 -12.99
CA LEU A 270 3.81 2.52 -13.48
C LEU A 270 5.33 2.33 -13.43
N ASN A 271 6.01 2.53 -14.55
CA ASN A 271 7.47 2.51 -14.65
C ASN A 271 8.06 3.84 -14.14
N ASP A 272 9.34 3.81 -13.74
CA ASP A 272 10.08 5.00 -13.31
C ASP A 272 10.16 6.11 -14.37
N ASP A 273 10.01 5.76 -15.66
CA ASP A 273 9.99 6.71 -16.78
C ASP A 273 8.61 7.33 -17.04
N GLY A 274 7.63 7.01 -16.20
CA GLY A 274 6.25 7.49 -16.27
C GLY A 274 5.37 6.75 -17.27
N SER A 275 5.86 5.71 -17.95
CA SER A 275 5.01 4.85 -18.80
C SER A 275 4.33 3.76 -17.98
N VAL A 276 3.16 3.28 -18.42
CA VAL A 276 2.50 2.12 -17.80
C VAL A 276 2.88 0.85 -18.54
N SER A 277 3.30 -0.16 -17.78
CA SER A 277 3.43 -1.53 -18.28
C SER A 277 2.11 -2.27 -18.08
N LEU A 278 1.46 -2.64 -19.18
CA LEU A 278 0.25 -3.46 -19.20
C LEU A 278 0.56 -4.80 -19.87
N ASP A 279 0.66 -5.86 -19.08
CA ASP A 279 0.80 -7.23 -19.58
C ASP A 279 -0.53 -7.97 -19.49
N LEU A 280 -1.05 -8.42 -20.63
CA LEU A 280 -2.30 -9.17 -20.69
C LEU A 280 -2.04 -10.65 -20.94
N SER A 281 -2.96 -11.49 -20.51
CA SER A 281 -2.93 -12.93 -20.79
C SER A 281 -3.05 -13.23 -22.29
N GLN A 282 -2.51 -14.35 -22.75
CA GLN A 282 -2.70 -14.83 -24.13
C GLN A 282 -4.18 -14.90 -24.58
N ALA A 283 -5.11 -15.14 -23.66
CA ALA A 283 -6.54 -15.17 -23.94
C ALA A 283 -7.07 -13.86 -24.56
N PHE A 284 -6.46 -12.71 -24.20
CA PHE A 284 -6.80 -11.42 -24.81
C PHE A 284 -6.60 -11.46 -26.33
N LEU A 285 -5.47 -12.00 -26.81
CA LEU A 285 -5.21 -12.12 -28.24
C LEU A 285 -6.10 -13.16 -28.92
N THR A 286 -6.27 -14.34 -28.31
CA THR A 286 -6.93 -15.46 -28.98
C THR A 286 -8.45 -15.35 -29.00
N GLU A 287 -9.03 -14.63 -28.05
CA GLU A 287 -10.49 -14.44 -27.95
C GLU A 287 -10.95 -13.12 -28.55
N MET A 288 -10.01 -12.22 -28.86
CA MET A 288 -10.30 -11.01 -29.63
C MET A 288 -10.57 -11.39 -31.09
N ASN A 289 -11.84 -11.61 -31.41
CA ASN A 289 -12.30 -11.83 -32.77
C ASN A 289 -12.61 -10.50 -33.48
N ALA A 290 -11.56 -9.74 -33.78
CA ALA A 290 -11.65 -8.39 -34.33
C ALA A 290 -10.92 -8.28 -35.68
N GLY A 291 -11.50 -7.56 -36.64
CA GLY A 291 -10.74 -7.04 -37.79
C GLY A 291 -9.90 -5.83 -37.40
N SER A 292 -8.95 -5.43 -38.26
CA SER A 292 -7.96 -4.39 -37.97
C SER A 292 -8.52 -3.07 -37.39
N GLY A 293 -9.66 -2.59 -37.90
CA GLY A 293 -10.28 -1.35 -37.40
C GLY A 293 -10.80 -1.50 -35.96
N TYR A 294 -11.50 -2.60 -35.68
CA TYR A 294 -12.02 -2.87 -34.34
C TYR A 294 -10.90 -3.18 -33.35
N GLU A 295 -9.85 -3.88 -33.79
CA GLU A 295 -8.63 -4.09 -33.01
C GLU A 295 -7.96 -2.75 -32.66
N SER A 296 -7.81 -1.83 -33.61
CA SER A 296 -7.27 -0.49 -33.35
C SER A 296 -8.07 0.25 -32.26
N ALA A 297 -9.41 0.16 -32.31
CA ALA A 297 -10.28 0.80 -31.33
C ALA A 297 -10.15 0.16 -29.93
N ILE A 298 -10.03 -1.17 -29.86
CA ILE A 298 -9.75 -1.90 -28.60
C ILE A 298 -8.42 -1.44 -28.01
N LEU A 299 -7.35 -1.39 -28.82
CA LEU A 299 -6.02 -0.96 -28.36
C LEU A 299 -6.05 0.48 -27.84
N GLN A 300 -6.77 1.39 -28.52
CA GLN A 300 -6.94 2.76 -28.05
C GLN A 300 -7.72 2.82 -26.73
N CYS A 301 -8.74 1.97 -26.54
CA CYS A 301 -9.50 1.90 -25.28
C CYS A 301 -8.65 1.39 -24.12
N LEU A 302 -7.74 0.43 -24.36
CA LEU A 302 -6.75 0.01 -23.37
C LEU A 302 -5.83 1.16 -22.99
N ALA A 303 -5.25 1.84 -23.99
CA ALA A 303 -4.36 2.98 -23.79
C ALA A 303 -5.04 4.08 -22.98
N ASN A 304 -6.28 4.43 -23.33
CA ASN A 304 -7.05 5.46 -22.65
C ASN A 304 -7.41 5.07 -21.22
N THR A 305 -7.82 3.82 -20.98
CA THR A 305 -8.22 3.36 -19.63
C THR A 305 -7.03 3.36 -18.69
N PHE A 306 -5.95 2.67 -19.05
CA PHE A 306 -4.80 2.52 -18.15
C PHE A 306 -3.91 3.76 -18.15
N GLY A 307 -3.81 4.49 -19.26
CA GLY A 307 -3.18 5.81 -19.28
C GLY A 307 -3.89 6.80 -18.37
N TYR A 308 -5.22 6.88 -18.45
CA TYR A 308 -6.01 7.77 -17.57
C TYR A 308 -5.89 7.37 -16.10
N TYR A 309 -6.01 6.08 -15.77
CA TYR A 309 -5.92 5.58 -14.39
C TYR A 309 -4.57 5.88 -13.73
N TYR A 310 -3.48 5.87 -14.51
CA TYR A 310 -2.12 6.15 -14.06
C TYR A 310 -1.63 7.57 -14.36
N HIS A 311 -2.51 8.45 -14.86
CA HIS A 311 -2.17 9.82 -15.24
C HIS A 311 -0.98 9.94 -16.21
N THR A 312 -0.91 9.04 -17.20
CA THR A 312 0.11 9.05 -18.27
C THR A 312 -0.51 8.91 -19.65
N ASP A 313 0.21 9.34 -20.67
CA ASP A 313 -0.17 9.13 -22.07
C ASP A 313 0.54 7.94 -22.72
N LYS A 314 1.40 7.19 -22.01
CA LYS A 314 2.19 6.09 -22.57
C LYS A 314 1.85 4.74 -21.93
N VAL A 315 1.33 3.81 -22.73
CA VAL A 315 1.02 2.45 -22.28
C VAL A 315 1.79 1.42 -23.12
N ILE A 316 2.75 0.74 -22.51
CA ILE A 316 3.48 -0.38 -23.11
C ILE A 316 2.63 -1.63 -22.96
N LEU A 317 2.17 -2.18 -24.08
CA LEU A 317 1.34 -3.38 -24.11
C LEU A 317 2.19 -4.63 -24.44
N THR A 318 2.11 -5.62 -23.56
CA THR A 318 2.67 -6.96 -23.77
C THR A 318 1.61 -8.04 -23.58
N ILE A 319 1.88 -9.21 -24.16
CA ILE A 319 1.09 -10.44 -23.98
C ILE A 319 2.01 -11.52 -23.47
N ASP A 320 1.73 -12.04 -22.27
CA ASP A 320 2.57 -13.00 -21.56
C ASP A 320 4.08 -12.61 -21.58
N GLY A 321 4.36 -11.33 -21.34
CA GLY A 321 5.70 -10.74 -21.29
C GLY A 321 6.36 -10.46 -22.64
N SER A 322 5.69 -10.75 -23.76
CA SER A 322 6.19 -10.46 -25.12
C SER A 322 5.53 -9.21 -25.71
N PRO A 323 6.23 -8.37 -26.51
CA PRO A 323 5.60 -7.23 -27.18
C PRO A 323 4.36 -7.64 -27.97
N TYR A 324 3.33 -6.80 -27.93
CA TYR A 324 2.07 -7.07 -28.61
C TYR A 324 2.26 -7.38 -30.10
N SER A 325 1.71 -8.50 -30.56
CA SER A 325 1.73 -8.86 -31.98
C SER A 325 0.48 -9.64 -32.35
N SER A 326 -0.24 -9.14 -33.34
CA SER A 326 -1.41 -9.77 -33.95
C SER A 326 -1.23 -9.93 -35.45
N GLY A 327 -2.30 -10.29 -36.17
CA GLY A 327 -2.31 -10.29 -37.63
C GLY A 327 -2.29 -8.90 -38.27
N HIS A 328 -2.54 -7.82 -37.50
CA HIS A 328 -2.68 -6.46 -38.01
C HIS A 328 -1.66 -5.48 -37.42
N PHE A 329 -1.21 -5.73 -36.19
CA PHE A 329 -0.27 -4.87 -35.48
C PHE A 329 0.92 -5.68 -34.97
N LYS A 330 2.10 -5.06 -34.94
CA LYS A 330 3.31 -5.68 -34.41
C LYS A 330 4.19 -4.64 -33.75
N PHE A 331 4.30 -4.74 -32.43
CA PHE A 331 4.99 -3.76 -31.61
C PHE A 331 6.44 -4.20 -31.40
N GLN A 332 7.35 -3.24 -31.38
CA GLN A 332 8.72 -3.43 -30.93
C GLN A 332 8.80 -3.37 -29.41
N LYS A 333 9.91 -3.86 -28.85
CA LYS A 333 10.17 -3.74 -27.41
C LYS A 333 10.23 -2.25 -27.02
N GLY A 334 9.40 -1.87 -26.04
CA GLY A 334 9.31 -0.49 -25.54
C GLY A 334 8.47 0.44 -26.42
N GLU A 335 7.90 -0.05 -27.52
CA GLU A 335 6.86 0.67 -28.24
C GLU A 335 5.60 0.76 -27.38
N PHE A 336 4.96 1.92 -27.38
CA PHE A 336 3.82 2.22 -26.52
C PHE A 336 2.61 2.66 -27.35
N LEU A 337 1.44 2.35 -26.82
CA LEU A 337 0.18 2.97 -27.21
C LEU A 337 0.11 4.36 -26.57
N GLN A 338 -0.25 5.36 -27.37
CA GLN A 338 -0.50 6.70 -26.86
C GLN A 338 -1.96 6.84 -26.42
N ALA A 339 -2.21 7.25 -25.18
CA ALA A 339 -3.55 7.59 -24.74
C ALA A 339 -4.00 8.90 -25.41
N ASP A 340 -5.18 8.89 -26.03
CA ASP A 340 -5.79 10.04 -26.67
C ASP A 340 -7.29 10.09 -26.33
N LEU A 341 -7.65 11.11 -25.54
CA LEU A 341 -9.00 11.30 -25.02
C LEU A 341 -9.81 12.30 -25.86
N SER A 342 -9.22 12.89 -26.91
CA SER A 342 -9.82 13.98 -27.69
C SER A 342 -11.19 13.62 -28.31
N ASN A 343 -11.39 12.35 -28.65
CA ASN A 343 -12.61 11.83 -29.27
C ASN A 343 -13.48 11.01 -28.30
N ALA A 344 -13.15 11.01 -27.00
CA ALA A 344 -13.88 10.22 -26.01
C ALA A 344 -15.16 10.94 -25.56
N ILE A 345 -16.29 10.22 -25.60
CA ILE A 345 -17.61 10.75 -25.25
C ILE A 345 -18.15 9.99 -24.03
N GLN A 346 -18.73 10.68 -23.06
CA GLN A 346 -19.37 9.99 -21.93
C GLN A 346 -20.63 9.25 -22.41
N LEU A 347 -20.80 7.99 -22.00
CA LEU A 347 -22.08 7.32 -22.20
C LEU A 347 -23.15 7.98 -21.35
N ALA A 348 -24.27 8.33 -21.98
CA ALA A 348 -25.45 8.78 -21.26
C ALA A 348 -25.92 7.64 -20.34
N LYS A 349 -26.10 7.95 -19.05
CA LYS A 349 -26.62 7.02 -18.05
C LYS A 349 -28.08 6.65 -18.29
#